data_AF-H2XUH0-F1
#
_entry.id   AF-H2XUH0-F1
#
_cell.length_a   1.000
_cell.length_b   1.000
_cell.length_c   1.000
_cell.angle_alpha   90.00
_cell.angle_beta   90.00
_cell.angle_gamma   90.00
#
_symmetry.space_group_name_H-M   'P 1'
#
loop_
_entity.id
_entity.type
_entity.pdbx_description
1 polymer ?
#
loop_
_entity_poly.entity_id
_entity_poly.type
_entity_poly.pdbx_seq_one_letter_code
_entity_poly.pdbx_strand_id
1 'polypeptide(L)'
;MSIIFNEDGLSDVNPPCVVQTFIDHGALLYKIFVVGTRYHIMKRPSLRNFSDTRWSNHPTIFFNSHHISSCDSAPSKLSTLEDGDIPPREINEDLVNKLVQNFNQEINMTLYGADIIVCGTTGKHYIIDINVFPGYDGVDDFYQQLSNHISTHVQTS
;
A
#
# COMPACT_ATOMS: atom_id res chain seq x y z
N MET A 1 6.93 5.00 -12.01
CA MET A 1 5.80 4.08 -12.26
C MET A 1 4.93 4.67 -13.35
N SER A 2 4.15 3.84 -14.04
CA SER A 2 3.19 4.27 -15.06
C SER A 2 1.84 3.58 -14.89
N ILE A 3 0.77 4.25 -15.27
CA ILE A 3 -0.58 3.68 -15.41
C ILE A 3 -0.89 3.62 -16.90
N ILE A 4 -1.14 2.41 -17.39
CA ILE A 4 -1.51 2.15 -18.79
C ILE A 4 -3.01 1.93 -18.87
N PHE A 5 -3.70 2.69 -19.75
CA PHE A 5 -5.16 2.66 -19.88
C PHE A 5 -5.65 1.87 -21.11
N ASN A 6 -4.80 1.73 -22.13
CA ASN A 6 -5.14 1.13 -23.42
C ASN A 6 -3.91 0.52 -24.09
N GLU A 7 -4.14 -0.15 -25.23
CA GLU A 7 -3.12 -0.84 -26.00
C GLU A 7 -2.02 0.10 -26.51
N ASP A 8 -2.37 1.33 -26.90
CA ASP A 8 -1.40 2.32 -27.39
C ASP A 8 -0.34 2.66 -26.33
N GLY A 9 -0.76 2.75 -25.06
CA GLY A 9 0.13 3.00 -23.93
C GLY A 9 1.11 1.86 -23.62
N LEU A 10 0.93 0.65 -24.18
CA LEU A 10 1.91 -0.42 -24.01
C LEU A 10 3.28 -0.08 -24.62
N SER A 11 3.30 0.82 -25.62
CA SER A 11 4.54 1.32 -26.22
C SER A 11 5.42 2.11 -25.24
N ASP A 12 4.84 2.61 -24.15
CA ASP A 12 5.53 3.36 -23.10
C ASP A 12 6.18 2.47 -22.03
N VAL A 13 5.92 1.15 -22.06
CA VAL A 13 6.44 0.21 -21.07
C VAL A 13 7.90 -0.10 -21.37
N ASN A 14 8.76 0.00 -20.35
CA ASN A 14 10.19 -0.34 -20.45
C ASN A 14 10.53 -1.60 -19.64
N PRO A 15 10.68 -2.77 -20.28
CA PRO A 15 11.07 -4.01 -19.61
C PRO A 15 12.54 -4.02 -19.17
N PRO A 16 12.91 -4.82 -18.15
CA PRO A 16 12.05 -5.68 -17.35
C PRO A 16 11.22 -4.88 -16.35
N CYS A 17 9.93 -5.20 -16.25
CA CYS A 17 9.00 -4.55 -15.33
C CYS A 17 7.97 -5.53 -14.79
N VAL A 18 7.32 -5.17 -13.69
CA VAL A 18 6.12 -5.84 -13.19
C VAL A 18 4.91 -5.06 -13.67
N VAL A 19 3.92 -5.78 -14.20
CA VAL A 19 2.62 -5.21 -14.55
C VAL A 19 1.61 -5.76 -13.55
N GLN A 20 0.81 -4.87 -12.96
CA GLN A 20 -0.23 -5.21 -11.99
C GLN A 20 -1.51 -4.50 -12.40
N THR A 21 -2.64 -5.20 -12.32
CA THR A 21 -3.97 -4.61 -12.56
C THR A 21 -4.22 -3.48 -11.58
N PHE A 22 -4.58 -2.29 -12.09
CA PHE A 22 -5.00 -1.18 -11.24
C PHE A 22 -6.36 -1.49 -10.60
N ILE A 23 -6.46 -1.24 -9.29
CA ILE A 23 -7.69 -1.45 -8.51
C ILE A 23 -8.14 -0.13 -7.94
N ASP A 24 -9.37 0.30 -8.25
CA ASP A 24 -9.97 1.48 -7.64
C ASP A 24 -10.22 1.27 -6.14
N HIS A 25 -9.72 2.18 -5.32
CA HIS A 25 -9.65 2.04 -3.85
C HIS A 25 -9.91 3.36 -3.10
N GLY A 26 -10.48 4.36 -3.77
CA GLY A 26 -10.90 5.60 -3.11
C GLY A 26 -9.74 6.46 -2.61
N ALA A 27 -8.62 6.48 -3.32
CA ALA A 27 -7.43 7.28 -3.00
C ALA A 27 -6.86 7.07 -1.59
N LEU A 28 -7.12 5.91 -0.97
CA LEU A 28 -6.67 5.59 0.39
C LEU A 28 -5.81 4.32 0.43
N LEU A 29 -4.58 4.49 0.91
CA LEU A 29 -3.65 3.40 1.18
C LEU A 29 -3.60 3.13 2.69
N TYR A 30 -3.64 1.85 3.07
CA TYR A 30 -3.36 1.40 4.42
C TYR A 30 -1.95 0.83 4.48
N LYS A 31 -1.04 1.57 5.12
CA LYS A 31 0.33 1.12 5.36
C LYS A 31 0.39 0.41 6.70
N ILE A 32 0.65 -0.89 6.67
CA ILE A 32 0.80 -1.73 7.86
C ILE A 32 2.26 -1.81 8.20
N PHE A 33 2.66 -1.36 9.39
CA PHE A 33 4.01 -1.53 9.90
C PHE A 33 4.05 -2.65 10.92
N VAL A 34 4.91 -3.65 10.70
CA VAL A 34 5.03 -4.82 11.56
C VAL A 34 6.39 -4.81 12.27
N VAL A 35 6.33 -4.98 13.59
CA VAL A 35 7.48 -5.09 14.49
C VAL A 35 7.27 -6.31 15.40
N GLY A 36 7.87 -7.43 15.02
CA GLY A 36 7.67 -8.71 15.68
C GLY A 36 6.22 -9.18 15.54
N THR A 37 5.55 -9.32 16.68
CA THR A 37 4.13 -9.72 16.74
C THR A 37 3.17 -8.53 16.78
N ARG A 38 3.69 -7.30 16.86
CA ARG A 38 2.88 -6.07 16.87
C ARG A 38 2.79 -5.51 15.46
N TYR A 39 1.67 -4.86 15.17
CA TYR A 39 1.49 -4.11 13.94
C TYR A 39 0.76 -2.79 14.19
N HIS A 40 0.97 -1.83 13.29
CA HIS A 40 0.35 -0.50 13.30
C HIS A 40 -0.21 -0.20 11.92
N ILE A 41 -1.40 0.39 11.88
CA ILE A 41 -2.08 0.74 10.63
C ILE A 41 -2.04 2.24 10.44
N MET A 42 -1.44 2.70 9.34
CA MET A 42 -1.38 4.11 8.96
C MET A 42 -2.19 4.36 7.70
N LYS A 43 -3.06 5.38 7.71
CA LYS A 43 -3.76 5.85 6.51
C LYS A 43 -2.83 6.80 5.75
N ARG A 44 -2.67 6.57 4.44
CA ARG A 44 -1.85 7.40 3.54
C ARG A 44 -2.65 7.79 2.29
N PRO A 45 -2.42 8.98 1.71
CA PRO A 45 -2.94 9.30 0.38
C PRO A 45 -2.48 8.27 -0.65
N SER A 46 -3.32 8.03 -1.66
CA SER A 46 -3.04 7.11 -2.75
C SER A 46 -3.58 7.63 -4.07
N LEU A 47 -3.38 6.86 -5.13
CA LEU A 47 -3.93 7.16 -6.46
C LEU A 47 -5.47 7.17 -6.44
N ARG A 48 -6.05 8.17 -7.10
CA ARG A 48 -7.48 8.27 -7.34
C ARG A 48 -8.00 7.12 -8.22
N ASN A 49 -9.32 7.04 -8.32
CA ASN A 49 -9.99 6.05 -9.16
C ASN A 49 -9.88 6.40 -10.65
N PHE A 50 -9.80 5.36 -11.48
CA PHE A 50 -9.72 5.50 -12.95
C PHE A 50 -10.70 4.59 -13.71
N SER A 51 -11.66 3.93 -13.05
CA SER A 51 -12.62 3.03 -13.74
C SER A 51 -13.66 3.72 -14.61
N ASP A 52 -13.72 5.06 -14.61
CA ASP A 52 -14.60 5.82 -15.49
C ASP A 52 -14.20 5.64 -16.97
N THR A 53 -15.19 5.48 -17.87
CA THR A 53 -14.97 5.35 -19.32
C THR A 53 -14.24 6.55 -19.92
N ARG A 54 -14.24 7.70 -19.24
CA ARG A 54 -13.42 8.87 -19.58
C ARG A 54 -11.92 8.54 -19.68
N TRP A 55 -11.43 7.51 -18.98
CA TRP A 55 -10.02 7.14 -18.95
C TRP A 55 -9.61 6.16 -20.06
N SER A 56 -10.56 5.54 -20.76
CA SER A 56 -10.25 4.47 -21.74
C SER A 56 -9.31 4.93 -22.85
N ASN A 57 -9.39 6.20 -23.27
CA ASN A 57 -8.52 6.78 -24.29
C ASN A 57 -7.46 7.74 -23.71
N HIS A 58 -7.23 7.70 -22.40
CA HIS A 58 -6.27 8.59 -21.75
C HIS A 58 -4.83 8.14 -22.06
N PRO A 59 -3.88 9.06 -22.30
CA PRO A 59 -2.47 8.71 -22.44
C PRO A 59 -1.91 8.10 -21.15
N THR A 60 -0.79 7.39 -21.25
CA THR A 60 -0.07 6.86 -20.10
C THR A 60 0.21 7.96 -19.07
N ILE A 61 -0.10 7.68 -17.81
CA ILE A 61 0.26 8.56 -16.69
C ILE A 61 1.57 8.07 -16.10
N PHE A 62 2.61 8.90 -16.13
CA PHE A 62 3.86 8.64 -15.45
C PHE A 62 3.89 9.36 -14.10
N PHE A 63 4.30 8.65 -13.06
CA PHE A 63 4.40 9.22 -11.72
C PHE A 63 5.51 8.59 -10.89
N ASN A 64 5.93 9.31 -9.86
CA ASN A 64 6.82 8.82 -8.81
C ASN A 64 5.99 8.47 -7.58
N SER A 65 6.08 7.23 -7.10
CA SER A 65 5.31 6.74 -5.95
C SER A 65 5.59 7.53 -4.67
N HIS A 66 6.83 8.00 -4.47
CA HIS A 66 7.19 8.79 -3.29
C HIS A 66 6.45 10.13 -3.20
N HIS A 67 6.00 10.68 -4.33
CA HIS A 67 5.27 11.95 -4.33
C HIS A 67 3.77 11.77 -4.04
N ILE A 68 3.25 10.55 -4.15
CA ILE A 68 1.81 10.28 -4.02
C ILE A 68 1.45 9.69 -2.66
N SER A 69 2.27 8.76 -2.14
CA SER A 69 1.92 7.95 -0.96
C SER A 69 2.79 8.26 0.28
N SER A 70 3.46 9.41 0.32
CA SER A 70 4.21 9.88 1.49
C SER A 70 3.29 10.56 2.52
N CYS A 71 3.75 10.67 3.78
CA CYS A 71 3.00 11.32 4.86
C CYS A 71 2.79 12.81 4.60
N ASP A 72 3.76 13.44 3.92
CA ASP A 72 3.78 14.87 3.61
C ASP A 72 3.34 15.16 2.16
N SER A 73 2.78 14.16 1.47
CA SER A 73 2.29 14.34 0.10
C SER A 73 1.09 15.29 0.11
N ALA A 74 1.31 16.51 -0.38
CA ALA A 74 0.22 17.45 -0.64
C ALA A 74 -0.79 16.83 -1.64
N PRO A 75 -2.10 17.11 -1.47
CA PRO A 75 -3.11 16.60 -2.39
C PRO A 75 -2.78 17.04 -3.82
N SER A 76 -2.58 16.06 -4.70
CA SER A 76 -2.33 16.25 -6.11
C SER A 76 -3.59 15.89 -6.90
N LYS A 77 -3.66 16.30 -8.17
CA LYS A 77 -4.74 15.85 -9.07
C LYS A 77 -4.83 14.32 -9.18
N LEU A 78 -3.74 13.60 -8.87
CA LEU A 78 -3.67 12.15 -8.91
C LEU A 78 -4.09 11.49 -7.59
N SER A 79 -4.24 12.23 -6.49
CA SER A 79 -4.62 11.71 -5.17
C SER A 79 -5.89 12.33 -4.59
N THR A 80 -6.57 13.18 -5.36
CA THR A 80 -7.83 13.81 -4.98
C THR A 80 -8.98 13.11 -5.67
N LEU A 81 -10.01 12.74 -4.91
CA LEU A 81 -11.27 12.20 -5.45
C LEU A 81 -12.13 13.34 -6.00
N GLU A 82 -12.84 13.06 -7.10
CA GLU A 82 -13.87 13.93 -7.67
C GLU A 82 -15.28 13.50 -7.24
N ASP A 83 -16.25 14.40 -7.35
CA ASP A 83 -17.66 14.09 -7.08
C ASP A 83 -18.13 12.94 -7.99
N GLY A 84 -18.62 11.86 -7.37
CA GLY A 84 -19.03 10.63 -8.05
C GLY A 84 -17.99 9.51 -8.03
N ASP A 85 -16.78 9.76 -7.57
CA ASP A 85 -15.78 8.70 -7.38
C ASP A 85 -16.19 7.72 -6.26
N ILE A 86 -15.80 6.46 -6.42
CA ILE A 86 -16.05 5.41 -5.42
C ILE A 86 -15.31 5.77 -4.11
N PRO A 87 -16.01 5.86 -2.97
CA PRO A 87 -15.40 6.25 -1.71
C PRO A 87 -14.47 5.15 -1.17
N PRO A 88 -13.49 5.50 -0.31
CA PRO A 88 -12.65 4.53 0.34
C PRO A 88 -13.46 3.63 1.28
N ARG A 89 -13.00 2.39 1.45
CA ARG A 89 -13.56 1.44 2.42
C ARG A 89 -12.59 1.25 3.59
N GLU A 90 -13.15 0.90 4.73
CA GLU A 90 -12.37 0.56 5.92
C GLU A 90 -11.64 -0.78 5.76
N ILE A 91 -10.45 -0.85 6.36
CA ILE A 91 -9.67 -2.08 6.40
C ILE A 91 -10.28 -3.07 7.41
N ASN A 92 -10.14 -4.36 7.12
CA ASN A 92 -10.55 -5.41 8.05
C ASN A 92 -9.35 -5.78 8.92
N GLU A 93 -9.36 -5.34 10.18
CA GLU A 93 -8.27 -5.58 11.13
C GLU A 93 -8.08 -7.06 11.47
N ASP A 94 -9.15 -7.86 11.52
CA ASP A 94 -9.05 -9.31 11.74
C ASP A 94 -8.28 -9.99 10.60
N LEU A 95 -8.47 -9.52 9.36
CA LEU A 95 -7.72 -9.99 8.20
C LEU A 95 -6.25 -9.58 8.30
N VAL A 96 -5.96 -8.34 8.70
CA VAL A 96 -4.58 -7.86 8.90
C VAL A 96 -3.88 -8.67 10.00
N ASN A 97 -4.55 -8.92 11.12
CA ASN A 97 -4.00 -9.74 12.20
C ASN A 97 -3.63 -11.15 11.72
N LYS A 98 -4.52 -11.81 10.97
CA LYS A 98 -4.24 -13.13 10.38
C LYS A 98 -3.09 -13.09 9.38
N LEU A 99 -3.00 -12.04 8.58
CA LEU A 99 -1.90 -11.83 7.64
C LEU A 99 -0.56 -11.72 8.39
N VAL A 100 -0.50 -10.90 9.44
CA VAL A 100 0.71 -10.72 10.26
C VAL A 100 1.14 -12.04 10.90
N GLN A 101 0.19 -12.80 11.45
CA GLN A 101 0.46 -14.13 12.02
C GLN A 101 1.03 -15.09 10.98
N ASN A 102 0.41 -15.18 9.80
CA ASN A 102 0.86 -16.08 8.74
C ASN A 102 2.25 -15.69 8.19
N PHE A 103 2.52 -14.41 7.97
CA PHE A 103 3.83 -13.94 7.51
C PHE A 103 4.96 -14.25 8.51
N ASN A 104 4.67 -14.09 9.81
CA ASN A 104 5.62 -14.43 10.86
C ASN A 104 5.91 -15.94 10.91
N GLN A 105 4.89 -16.78 10.72
CA GLN A 105 5.04 -18.24 10.80
C GLN A 105 5.67 -18.87 9.54
N GLU A 106 5.24 -18.43 8.36
CA GLU A 106 5.60 -19.09 7.09
C GLU A 106 6.84 -18.47 6.43
N ILE A 107 7.03 -17.15 6.58
CA ILE A 107 8.07 -16.38 5.86
C ILE A 107 9.19 -15.92 6.82
N ASN A 108 9.00 -16.09 8.13
CA ASN A 108 9.91 -15.64 9.18
C ASN A 108 10.31 -14.16 9.05
N MET A 109 9.40 -13.34 8.52
CA MET A 109 9.64 -11.92 8.30
C MET A 109 8.95 -11.12 9.41
N THR A 110 9.74 -10.55 10.30
CA THR A 110 9.24 -9.92 11.53
C THR A 110 9.36 -8.39 11.54
N LEU A 111 10.10 -7.81 10.59
CA LEU A 111 10.30 -6.37 10.44
C LEU A 111 9.98 -5.99 8.99
N TYR A 112 8.74 -5.56 8.74
CA TYR A 112 8.31 -5.20 7.39
C TYR A 112 7.18 -4.17 7.39
N GLY A 113 6.98 -3.56 6.23
CA GLY A 113 5.82 -2.75 5.90
C GLY A 113 5.03 -3.39 4.77
N ALA A 114 3.71 -3.43 4.87
CA ALA A 114 2.83 -3.89 3.80
C ALA A 114 1.86 -2.79 3.42
N ASP A 115 1.76 -2.52 2.12
CA ASP A 115 0.87 -1.51 1.55
C ASP A 115 -0.39 -2.23 1.06
N ILE A 116 -1.51 -1.96 1.72
CA ILE A 116 -2.80 -2.60 1.46
C ILE A 116 -3.80 -1.58 0.95
N ILE A 117 -4.46 -1.90 -0.15
CA ILE A 117 -5.61 -1.15 -0.66
C ILE A 117 -6.89 -1.98 -0.53
N VAL A 118 -8.01 -1.30 -0.33
CA VAL A 118 -9.34 -1.93 -0.24
C VAL A 118 -10.13 -1.54 -1.47
N CYS A 119 -10.51 -2.52 -2.28
CA CYS A 119 -11.26 -2.29 -3.50
C CYS A 119 -12.60 -1.62 -3.19
N GLY A 120 -12.84 -0.43 -3.75
CA GLY A 120 -14.01 0.38 -3.44
C GLY A 120 -15.33 -0.28 -3.85
N THR A 121 -15.33 -1.13 -4.89
CA THR A 121 -16.54 -1.85 -5.34
C THR A 121 -16.77 -3.13 -4.56
N THR A 122 -15.75 -3.99 -4.43
CA THR A 122 -15.89 -5.34 -3.87
C THR A 122 -15.59 -5.45 -2.37
N GLY A 123 -14.88 -4.48 -1.79
CA GLY A 123 -14.39 -4.55 -0.42
C GLY A 123 -13.24 -5.54 -0.19
N LYS A 124 -12.70 -6.17 -1.25
CA LYS A 124 -11.54 -7.07 -1.13
C LYS A 124 -10.25 -6.29 -0.84
N HIS A 125 -9.40 -6.87 0.00
CA HIS A 125 -8.09 -6.36 0.38
C HIS A 125 -7.01 -6.87 -0.58
N TYR A 126 -6.17 -5.98 -1.06
CA TYR A 126 -5.05 -6.29 -1.95
C TYR A 126 -3.76 -5.76 -1.36
N ILE A 127 -2.76 -6.63 -1.21
CA ILE A 127 -1.39 -6.21 -0.88
C ILE A 127 -0.73 -5.81 -2.21
N ILE A 128 -0.27 -4.57 -2.30
CA ILE A 128 0.33 -4.03 -3.53
C ILE A 128 1.84 -3.82 -3.42
N ASP A 129 2.37 -3.69 -2.21
CA ASP A 129 3.80 -3.58 -1.97
C ASP A 129 4.17 -4.16 -0.59
N ILE A 130 5.37 -4.72 -0.47
CA ILE A 130 5.94 -5.22 0.78
C ILE A 130 7.40 -4.79 0.85
N ASN A 131 7.72 -4.04 1.89
CA ASN A 131 9.06 -3.53 2.14
C ASN A 131 9.67 -4.20 3.37
N VAL A 132 10.88 -4.76 3.24
CA VAL A 132 11.64 -5.28 4.38
C VAL A 132 12.24 -4.09 5.13
N PHE A 133 12.00 -4.02 6.45
CA PHE A 133 12.52 -2.97 7.33
C PHE A 133 12.28 -1.54 6.76
N PRO A 134 11.02 -1.07 6.71
CA PRO A 134 10.69 0.26 6.21
C PRO A 134 11.07 1.37 7.22
N GLY A 135 10.65 2.61 6.95
CA GLY A 135 10.91 3.77 7.81
C GLY A 135 10.09 3.86 9.11
N TYR A 136 9.00 3.09 9.25
CA TYR A 136 8.12 3.09 10.44
C TYR A 136 7.52 4.47 10.81
N ASP A 137 7.38 5.36 9.84
CA ASP A 137 6.85 6.72 10.03
C ASP A 137 5.43 6.71 10.65
N GLY A 138 5.29 7.35 11.82
CA GLY A 138 4.06 7.40 12.61
C GLY A 138 3.99 6.37 13.74
N VAL A 139 5.00 5.51 13.90
CA VAL A 139 5.11 4.59 15.04
C VAL A 139 5.98 5.23 16.14
N ASP A 140 5.34 5.89 17.10
CA ASP A 140 6.02 6.70 18.12
C ASP A 140 7.00 5.92 19.00
N ASP A 141 6.71 4.64 19.31
CA ASP A 141 7.49 3.78 20.20
C ASP A 141 8.32 2.72 19.45
N PHE A 142 8.62 2.96 18.16
CA PHE A 142 9.33 2.00 17.30
C PHE A 142 10.60 1.41 17.94
N TYR A 143 11.50 2.25 18.46
CA TYR A 143 12.77 1.79 19.05
C TYR A 143 12.55 0.88 20.27
N GLN A 144 11.54 1.17 21.10
CA GLN A 144 11.19 0.33 22.24
C GLN A 144 10.64 -1.02 21.79
N GLN A 145 9.78 -1.03 20.76
CA GLN A 145 9.25 -2.27 20.19
C GLN A 145 10.35 -3.12 19.56
N LEU A 146 11.27 -2.49 18.82
CA LEU A 146 12.42 -3.15 18.22
C LEU A 146 13.34 -3.75 19.30
N SER A 147 13.65 -3.00 20.36
CA SER A 147 14.46 -3.50 21.48
C SER A 147 13.82 -4.72 22.15
N ASN A 148 12.50 -4.67 22.37
CA ASN A 148 11.76 -5.79 22.95
C ASN A 148 11.80 -7.01 22.02
N HIS A 149 11.60 -6.82 20.72
CA HIS A 149 11.65 -7.88 19.71
C HIS A 149 13.03 -8.54 19.61
N ILE A 150 14.11 -7.75 19.64
CA ILE A 150 15.48 -8.31 19.67
C ILE A 150 15.69 -9.10 20.96
N SER A 151 15.25 -8.58 22.10
CA SER A 151 15.42 -9.24 23.40
C SER A 151 14.75 -10.61 23.44
N THR A 152 13.56 -10.77 22.86
CA THR A 152 12.88 -12.08 22.82
C THR A 152 13.62 -13.11 21.98
N HIS A 153 14.36 -12.70 20.94
CA HIS A 153 15.14 -13.61 20.09
C HIS A 153 16.52 -13.93 20.69
N VAL A 154 17.12 -12.98 21.40
CA VAL A 154 18.42 -13.19 22.07
C VAL A 154 18.27 -14.02 23.34
N GLN A 155 17.18 -13.85 24.10
CA GLN A 155 16.92 -14.64 25.33
C GLN A 155 16.45 -16.07 25.06
N THR A 156 16.03 -16.37 23.83
CA THR A 156 15.62 -17.72 23.40
C THR A 156 16.74 -18.49 22.69
N SER A 157 17.92 -17.88 22.53
CA SER A 157 19.15 -18.50 22.01
C SER A 157 20.08 -18.91 23.14
#